data_AF-A0AAV5SQA5-F1
#
_entry.id   AF-A0AAV5SQA5-F1
#
_cell.length_a   1.000
_cell.length_b   1.000
_cell.length_c   1.000
_cell.angle_alpha   90.00
_cell.angle_beta   90.00
_cell.angle_gamma   90.00
#
_symmetry.space_group_name_H-M   'P 1'
#
loop_
_entity.id
_entity.type
_entity.pdbx_description
1 polymer ?
#
loop_
_entity_poly.entity_id
_entity_poly.type
_entity_poly.pdbx_seq_one_letter_code
_entity_poly.pdbx_strand_id
1 'polypeptide(L)'
;FSLMCQILKSGETGTKPASFPLSQGDHDGSKIRFTPVTFSMCVPLGRIFLSAVYDFAKMAFPDFAALEDEHKGLCISKCVQMVSMLDGSYRAEHHFPNDLDTHFTSYTTIANGETFETFLDDCSYVANKEEAIEAMKSSLTRTKSMCRELFHRLKPDSVEFTSLLGLGFWNNGVSFVNEELSAAVQRNRAQILKEMHQVYKSRRKIDYASRLGELLSLLDNMEENATLTIQDVQVYRLYNVYNE
;
A
#
# COMPACT_ATOMS: atom_id res chain seq x y z
N PHE A 1 4.95 4.99 10.82
CA PHE A 1 4.17 3.77 10.50
C PHE A 1 3.12 3.43 11.56
N SER A 2 3.48 3.22 12.84
CA SER A 2 2.51 2.82 13.88
C SER A 2 1.29 3.74 13.99
N LEU A 3 1.47 5.06 13.86
CA LEU A 3 0.37 6.02 13.82
C LEU A 3 -0.58 5.78 12.65
N MET A 4 -0.04 5.58 11.44
CA MET A 4 -0.83 5.26 10.25
C MET A 4 -1.69 4.03 10.52
N CYS A 5 -1.09 2.95 11.03
CA CYS A 5 -1.81 1.73 11.41
C CYS A 5 -2.92 1.98 12.44
N GLN A 6 -2.71 2.86 13.43
CA GLN A 6 -3.72 3.20 14.44
C GLN A 6 -4.90 3.97 13.84
N ILE A 7 -4.63 4.93 12.96
CA ILE A 7 -5.67 5.69 12.25
C ILE A 7 -6.48 4.73 11.38
N LEU A 8 -5.81 3.89 10.59
CA LEU A 8 -6.48 2.90 9.74
C LEU A 8 -7.33 1.94 10.56
N LYS A 9 -6.76 1.34 11.62
CA LYS A 9 -7.49 0.44 12.51
C LYS A 9 -8.76 1.09 13.04
N SER A 10 -8.65 2.29 13.60
CA SER A 10 -9.77 2.97 14.25
C SER A 10 -10.81 3.43 13.23
N GLY A 11 -10.37 4.01 12.11
CA GLY A 11 -11.23 4.50 11.04
C GLY A 11 -12.02 3.36 10.39
N GLU A 12 -11.33 2.29 9.99
CA GLU A 12 -12.00 1.16 9.32
C GLU A 12 -12.89 0.36 10.27
N THR A 13 -12.50 0.22 11.53
CA THR A 13 -13.36 -0.43 12.52
C THR A 13 -14.66 0.37 12.72
N GLY A 14 -14.58 1.70 12.64
CA GLY A 14 -15.74 2.60 12.72
C GLY A 14 -16.70 2.50 11.53
N THR A 15 -16.30 1.91 10.40
CA THR A 15 -17.21 1.68 9.25
C THR A 15 -17.95 0.35 9.33
N LYS A 16 -17.57 -0.53 10.26
CA LYS A 16 -18.18 -1.85 10.41
C LYS A 16 -19.47 -1.77 11.23
N PRO A 17 -20.46 -2.66 10.99
CA PRO A 17 -21.64 -2.76 11.84
C PRO A 17 -21.28 -3.01 13.30
N ALA A 18 -22.13 -2.59 14.25
CA ALA A 18 -21.90 -2.83 15.68
C ALA A 18 -21.81 -4.33 16.06
N SER A 19 -22.38 -5.21 15.23
CA SER A 19 -22.26 -6.66 15.35
C SER A 19 -20.91 -7.20 14.88
N PHE A 20 -20.08 -6.38 14.24
CA PHE A 20 -18.73 -6.76 13.85
C PHE A 20 -17.90 -6.95 15.12
N PRO A 21 -17.31 -8.14 15.34
CA PRO A 21 -16.57 -8.41 16.55
C PRO A 21 -15.35 -7.50 16.62
N LEU A 22 -15.40 -6.52 17.52
CA LEU A 22 -14.27 -5.66 17.89
C LEU A 22 -13.21 -6.44 18.67
N SER A 23 -13.63 -7.54 19.32
CA SER A 23 -12.78 -8.38 20.15
C SER A 23 -11.90 -9.29 19.32
N GLN A 24 -10.61 -9.12 19.55
CA GLN A 24 -9.52 -10.04 19.22
C GLN A 24 -9.85 -11.44 19.73
N GLY A 25 -9.45 -12.47 18.99
CA GLY A 25 -9.66 -13.87 19.38
C GLY A 25 -9.23 -14.15 20.82
N ASP A 26 -9.91 -15.12 21.43
CA ASP A 26 -9.71 -15.54 22.82
C ASP A 26 -8.22 -15.75 23.15
N HIS A 27 -7.76 -15.05 24.19
CA HIS A 27 -6.59 -15.37 25.02
C HIS A 27 -5.16 -15.39 24.46
N ASP A 28 -4.87 -15.07 23.19
CA ASP A 28 -3.47 -15.02 22.71
C ASP A 28 -3.04 -13.73 21.97
N GLY A 29 -3.96 -12.78 21.76
CA GLY A 29 -3.64 -11.50 21.13
C GLY A 29 -3.20 -11.58 19.66
N SER A 30 -3.37 -12.71 18.97
CA SER A 30 -2.68 -12.97 17.70
C SER A 30 -3.50 -12.88 16.40
N LYS A 31 -4.84 -12.73 16.42
CA LYS A 31 -5.60 -12.71 15.15
C LYS A 31 -6.66 -11.61 15.08
N ILE A 32 -6.33 -10.56 14.32
CA ILE A 32 -7.32 -9.65 13.73
C ILE A 32 -8.12 -10.49 12.71
N ARG A 33 -9.47 -10.47 12.77
CA ARG A 33 -10.30 -11.11 11.76
C ARG A 33 -10.38 -10.20 10.54
N PHE A 34 -9.75 -10.62 9.44
CA PHE A 34 -9.82 -9.92 8.18
C PHE A 34 -11.08 -10.34 7.40
N THR A 35 -11.70 -9.41 6.70
CA THR A 35 -12.85 -9.70 5.84
C THR A 35 -12.47 -9.58 4.37
N PRO A 36 -13.11 -10.34 3.46
CA PRO A 36 -13.07 -10.02 2.05
C PRO A 36 -13.45 -8.55 1.81
N VAL A 37 -12.75 -7.90 0.89
CA VAL A 37 -13.18 -6.58 0.39
C VAL A 37 -14.37 -6.76 -0.54
N THR A 38 -15.28 -5.79 -0.54
CA THR A 38 -16.38 -5.68 -1.50
C THR A 38 -16.33 -4.32 -2.20
N PHE A 39 -17.05 -4.16 -3.30
CA PHE A 39 -17.02 -2.95 -4.11
C PHE A 39 -17.45 -1.71 -3.31
N SER A 40 -18.54 -1.81 -2.54
CA SER A 40 -19.03 -0.66 -1.74
C SER A 40 -18.05 -0.19 -0.67
N MET A 41 -17.10 -1.06 -0.27
CA MET A 41 -16.08 -0.73 0.72
C MET A 41 -14.91 0.09 0.14
N CYS A 42 -14.64 0.03 -1.17
CA CYS A 42 -13.44 0.62 -1.76
C CYS A 42 -13.32 2.13 -1.49
N VAL A 43 -14.39 2.89 -1.72
CA VAL A 43 -14.40 4.35 -1.52
C VAL A 43 -14.21 4.76 -0.06
N PRO A 44 -15.00 4.27 0.91
CA PRO A 44 -14.81 4.67 2.32
C PRO A 44 -13.45 4.24 2.87
N LEU A 45 -12.98 3.03 2.56
CA LEU A 45 -11.65 2.57 2.98
C LEU A 45 -10.53 3.42 2.35
N GLY A 46 -10.66 3.74 1.06
CA GLY A 46 -9.71 4.61 0.36
C GLY A 46 -9.61 6.01 0.98
N ARG A 47 -10.74 6.60 1.41
CA ARG A 47 -10.73 7.91 2.11
C ARG A 47 -10.02 7.85 3.46
N ILE A 48 -10.26 6.79 4.24
CA ILE A 48 -9.58 6.56 5.52
C ILE A 48 -8.07 6.40 5.28
N PHE A 49 -7.69 5.62 4.26
CA PHE A 49 -6.31 5.42 3.89
C PHE A 49 -5.62 6.72 3.48
N LEU A 50 -6.26 7.52 2.62
CA LEU A 50 -5.76 8.82 2.20
C LEU A 50 -5.47 9.76 3.39
N SER A 51 -6.41 9.84 4.34
CA SER A 51 -6.23 10.64 5.56
C SER A 51 -5.07 10.14 6.41
N ALA A 52 -4.95 8.81 6.58
CA ALA A 52 -3.87 8.21 7.35
C ALA A 52 -2.50 8.47 6.72
N VAL A 53 -2.39 8.40 5.39
CA VAL A 53 -1.14 8.72 4.66
C VAL A 53 -0.82 10.20 4.78
N TYR A 54 -1.81 11.08 4.66
CA TYR A 54 -1.63 12.52 4.83
C TYR A 54 -1.08 12.89 6.21
N ASP A 55 -1.71 12.40 7.28
CA ASP A 55 -1.29 12.69 8.66
C ASP A 55 0.07 12.06 8.97
N PHE A 56 0.31 10.84 8.48
CA PHE A 56 1.61 10.20 8.59
C PHE A 56 2.71 11.04 7.91
N ALA A 57 2.49 11.47 6.67
CA ALA A 57 3.46 12.25 5.91
C ALA A 57 3.76 13.60 6.57
N LYS A 58 2.72 14.29 7.06
CA LYS A 58 2.84 15.56 7.79
C LYS A 58 3.68 15.42 9.06
N MET A 59 3.62 14.27 9.73
CA MET A 59 4.43 14.01 10.93
C MET A 59 5.82 13.48 10.62
N ALA A 60 5.97 12.66 9.58
CA ALA A 60 7.22 11.99 9.26
C ALA A 60 8.20 12.88 8.48
N PHE A 61 7.69 13.80 7.65
CA PHE A 61 8.51 14.58 6.73
C PHE A 61 8.27 16.09 6.93
N PRO A 62 9.22 16.81 7.54
CA PRO A 62 9.14 18.26 7.69
C PRO A 62 8.94 18.99 6.35
N ASP A 63 9.60 18.52 5.28
CA ASP A 63 9.44 19.06 3.94
C ASP A 63 7.99 18.97 3.45
N PHE A 64 7.30 17.84 3.68
CA PHE A 64 5.89 17.70 3.32
C PHE A 64 4.98 18.58 4.18
N ALA A 65 5.27 18.69 5.47
CA ALA A 65 4.51 19.53 6.39
C ALA A 65 4.53 21.02 5.99
N ALA A 66 5.66 21.47 5.43
CA ALA A 66 5.89 22.84 4.99
C ALA A 66 5.28 23.19 3.62
N LEU A 67 4.89 22.20 2.81
CA LEU A 67 4.27 22.44 1.50
C LEU A 67 2.94 23.18 1.62
N GLU A 68 2.56 23.90 0.58
CA GLU A 68 1.20 24.40 0.41
C GLU A 68 0.20 23.25 0.26
N ASP A 69 -1.05 23.45 0.67
CA ASP A 69 -2.05 22.38 0.71
C ASP A 69 -2.35 21.78 -0.68
N GLU A 70 -2.28 22.58 -1.75
CA GLU A 70 -2.37 22.09 -3.13
C GLU A 70 -1.24 21.10 -3.45
N HIS A 71 0.01 21.44 -3.13
CA HIS A 71 1.17 20.58 -3.34
C HIS A 71 1.12 19.32 -2.46
N LYS A 72 0.58 19.42 -1.23
CA LYS A 72 0.34 18.23 -0.40
C LYS A 72 -0.66 17.28 -1.06
N GLY A 73 -1.78 17.81 -1.57
CA GLY A 73 -2.78 17.02 -2.27
C GLY A 73 -2.21 16.31 -3.50
N LEU A 74 -1.44 17.03 -4.32
CA LEU A 74 -0.76 16.46 -5.49
C LEU A 74 0.22 15.36 -5.08
N CYS A 75 1.09 15.61 -4.10
CA CYS A 75 2.05 14.63 -3.61
C CYS A 75 1.36 13.34 -3.16
N ILE A 76 0.31 13.45 -2.35
CA ILE A 76 -0.46 12.30 -1.88
C ILE A 76 -1.11 11.53 -3.05
N SER A 77 -1.72 12.23 -4.00
CA SER A 77 -2.34 11.60 -5.17
C SER A 77 -1.36 10.77 -6.01
N LYS A 78 -0.08 11.14 -6.01
CA LYS A 78 0.98 10.45 -6.76
C LYS A 78 1.63 9.30 -5.99
N CYS A 79 1.54 9.27 -4.66
CA CYS A 79 2.20 8.24 -3.86
C CYS A 79 1.24 7.22 -3.24
N VAL A 80 -0.05 7.52 -3.12
CA VAL A 80 -0.99 6.71 -2.33
C VAL A 80 -1.04 5.25 -2.75
N GLN A 81 -1.04 4.95 -4.06
CA GLN A 81 -1.05 3.57 -4.56
C GLN A 81 0.22 2.82 -4.15
N MET A 82 1.38 3.46 -4.29
CA MET A 82 2.68 2.88 -3.92
C MET A 82 2.75 2.58 -2.41
N VAL A 83 2.31 3.54 -1.59
CA VAL A 83 2.24 3.37 -0.13
C VAL A 83 1.28 2.24 0.26
N SER A 84 0.13 2.14 -0.41
CA SER A 84 -0.85 1.08 -0.18
C SER A 84 -0.28 -0.30 -0.49
N MET A 85 0.46 -0.46 -1.59
CA MET A 85 1.04 -1.76 -1.95
C MET A 85 2.19 -2.16 -1.02
N LEU A 86 3.02 -1.21 -0.60
CA LEU A 86 4.09 -1.46 0.38
C LEU A 86 3.49 -1.90 1.72
N ASP A 87 2.53 -1.15 2.27
CA ASP A 87 1.82 -1.51 3.50
C ASP A 87 1.18 -2.90 3.39
N GLY A 88 0.40 -3.11 2.33
CA GLY A 88 -0.33 -4.35 2.14
C GLY A 88 0.59 -5.56 1.99
N SER A 89 1.68 -5.44 1.23
CA SER A 89 2.65 -6.51 1.03
C SER A 89 3.43 -6.85 2.29
N TYR A 90 3.85 -5.83 3.05
CA TYR A 90 4.54 -6.03 4.32
C TYR A 90 3.63 -6.73 5.33
N ARG A 91 2.38 -6.27 5.47
CA ARG A 91 1.42 -6.89 6.39
C ARG A 91 1.02 -8.30 5.98
N ALA A 92 0.86 -8.56 4.68
CA ALA A 92 0.57 -9.89 4.19
C ALA A 92 1.72 -10.86 4.48
N GLU A 93 2.97 -10.42 4.45
CA GLU A 93 4.11 -11.27 4.85
C GLU A 93 4.06 -11.68 6.33
N HIS A 94 3.52 -10.83 7.20
CA HIS A 94 3.43 -11.11 8.63
C HIS A 94 2.22 -11.96 8.99
N HIS A 95 1.09 -11.76 8.31
CA HIS A 95 -0.17 -12.45 8.62
C HIS A 95 -0.39 -13.72 7.78
N PHE A 96 0.16 -13.77 6.57
CA PHE A 96 -0.01 -14.84 5.59
C PHE A 96 1.35 -15.27 4.99
N PRO A 97 2.35 -15.65 5.80
CA PRO A 97 3.70 -15.96 5.30
C PRO A 97 3.74 -17.18 4.36
N ASN A 98 2.74 -18.07 4.45
CA ASN A 98 2.64 -19.28 3.64
C ASN A 98 1.56 -19.19 2.54
N ASP A 99 0.93 -18.02 2.39
CA ASP A 99 -0.10 -17.76 1.39
C ASP A 99 0.25 -16.46 0.67
N LEU A 100 0.77 -16.63 -0.54
CA LEU A 100 1.18 -15.53 -1.41
C LEU A 100 0.02 -15.02 -2.28
N ASP A 101 -1.13 -15.70 -2.26
CA ASP A 101 -2.32 -15.33 -3.03
C ASP A 101 -3.23 -14.38 -2.24
N THR A 102 -3.08 -14.29 -0.93
CA THR A 102 -3.80 -13.34 -0.08
C THR A 102 -3.05 -12.02 0.07
N HIS A 103 -3.74 -10.93 -0.24
CA HIS A 103 -3.26 -9.56 -0.16
C HIS A 103 -4.14 -8.72 0.75
N PHE A 104 -3.55 -7.73 1.43
CA PHE A 104 -4.31 -6.67 2.07
C PHE A 104 -4.73 -5.62 1.05
N THR A 105 -6.01 -5.30 1.04
CA THR A 105 -6.58 -4.16 0.28
C THR A 105 -6.85 -2.97 1.18
N SER A 106 -6.89 -3.19 2.51
CA SER A 106 -6.93 -2.16 3.55
C SER A 106 -6.39 -2.73 4.87
N TYR A 107 -6.59 -2.04 5.99
CA TYR A 107 -6.18 -2.53 7.31
C TYR A 107 -6.97 -3.75 7.78
N THR A 108 -8.25 -3.83 7.46
CA THR A 108 -9.15 -4.89 7.91
C THR A 108 -9.63 -5.79 6.78
N THR A 109 -9.34 -5.44 5.52
CA THR A 109 -9.79 -6.22 4.36
C THR A 109 -8.67 -6.88 3.57
N ILE A 110 -8.99 -8.05 3.05
CA ILE A 110 -8.13 -8.85 2.19
C ILE A 110 -8.79 -9.13 0.84
N ALA A 111 -7.97 -9.48 -0.14
CA ALA A 111 -8.38 -10.02 -1.42
C ALA A 111 -7.46 -11.18 -1.84
N ASN A 112 -8.06 -12.16 -2.50
CA ASN A 112 -7.45 -13.29 -3.20
C ASN A 112 -8.40 -13.75 -4.32
N GLY A 113 -7.98 -14.74 -5.11
CA GLY A 113 -8.78 -15.24 -6.23
C GLY A 113 -10.20 -15.69 -5.86
N GLU A 114 -10.39 -16.29 -4.69
CA GLU A 114 -11.70 -16.76 -4.21
C GLU A 114 -12.60 -15.59 -3.79
N THR A 115 -12.04 -14.63 -3.05
CA THR A 115 -12.84 -13.48 -2.55
C THR A 115 -13.36 -12.60 -3.68
N PHE A 116 -12.64 -12.52 -4.82
CA PHE A 116 -13.05 -11.70 -5.96
C PHE A 116 -14.34 -12.17 -6.63
N GLU A 117 -14.72 -13.45 -6.49
CA GLU A 117 -15.99 -13.98 -6.98
C GLU A 117 -17.20 -13.22 -6.41
N THR A 118 -17.07 -12.74 -5.17
CA THR A 118 -18.13 -12.02 -4.44
C THR A 118 -17.88 -10.51 -4.34
N PHE A 119 -16.77 -10.00 -4.90
CA PHE A 119 -16.37 -8.60 -4.77
C PHE A 119 -17.43 -7.63 -5.31
N LEU A 120 -18.09 -8.00 -6.41
CA LEU A 120 -19.09 -7.16 -7.10
C LEU A 120 -20.53 -7.47 -6.68
N ASP A 121 -20.76 -8.31 -5.66
CA ASP A 121 -22.12 -8.68 -5.23
C ASP A 121 -22.93 -7.49 -4.68
N ASP A 122 -22.25 -6.48 -4.16
CA ASP A 122 -22.85 -5.23 -3.67
C ASP A 122 -22.74 -4.06 -4.67
N CYS A 123 -22.40 -4.34 -5.93
CA CYS A 123 -22.35 -3.34 -7.01
C CYS A 123 -23.59 -3.42 -7.91
N SER A 124 -24.41 -2.38 -7.91
CA SER A 124 -25.70 -2.36 -8.62
C SER A 124 -25.62 -2.04 -10.13
N TYR A 125 -24.45 -1.69 -10.67
CA TYR A 125 -24.32 -1.09 -12.01
C TYR A 125 -23.42 -1.87 -12.98
N VAL A 126 -22.94 -3.06 -12.60
CA VAL A 126 -21.99 -3.83 -13.42
C VAL A 126 -22.72 -4.53 -14.57
N ALA A 127 -22.38 -4.16 -15.80
CA ALA A 127 -22.91 -4.81 -17.00
C ALA A 127 -22.12 -6.08 -17.39
N ASN A 128 -20.81 -6.12 -17.11
CA ASN A 128 -19.88 -7.18 -17.54
C ASN A 128 -19.11 -7.75 -16.32
N LYS A 129 -19.82 -8.47 -15.44
CA LYS A 129 -19.30 -8.89 -14.13
C LYS A 129 -18.18 -9.91 -14.29
N GLU A 130 -18.36 -10.89 -15.17
CA GLU A 130 -17.41 -11.98 -15.41
C GLU A 130 -16.08 -11.44 -15.96
N GLU A 131 -16.12 -10.59 -16.99
CA GLU A 131 -14.91 -9.98 -17.57
C GLU A 131 -14.18 -9.08 -16.57
N ALA A 132 -14.92 -8.34 -15.74
CA ALA A 132 -14.34 -7.52 -14.69
C ALA A 132 -13.62 -8.37 -13.63
N ILE A 133 -14.23 -9.47 -13.18
CA ILE A 133 -13.64 -10.38 -12.20
C ILE A 133 -12.37 -11.03 -12.77
N GLU A 134 -12.39 -11.51 -14.01
CA GLU A 134 -11.21 -12.11 -14.64
C GLU A 134 -10.06 -11.10 -14.81
N ALA A 135 -10.38 -9.85 -15.17
CA ALA A 135 -9.39 -8.77 -15.22
C ALA A 135 -8.81 -8.44 -13.82
N MET A 136 -9.62 -8.49 -12.76
CA MET A 136 -9.15 -8.32 -11.38
C MET A 136 -8.25 -9.47 -10.92
N LYS A 137 -8.60 -10.72 -11.22
CA LYS A 137 -7.76 -11.89 -10.92
C LYS A 137 -6.41 -11.85 -11.65
N SER A 138 -6.41 -11.39 -12.90
CA SER A 138 -5.18 -11.17 -13.66
C SER A 138 -4.27 -10.11 -12.99
N SER A 139 -4.86 -9.00 -12.53
CA SER A 139 -4.14 -7.96 -11.77
C SER A 139 -3.56 -8.48 -10.44
N LEU A 140 -4.30 -9.32 -9.72
CA LEU A 140 -3.79 -10.00 -8.52
C LEU A 140 -2.61 -10.91 -8.84
N THR A 141 -2.71 -11.73 -9.87
CA THR A 141 -1.65 -12.65 -10.28
C THR A 141 -0.36 -11.89 -10.59
N ARG A 142 -0.49 -10.75 -11.28
CA ARG A 142 0.63 -9.84 -11.55
C ARG A 142 1.19 -9.21 -10.26
N THR A 143 0.32 -8.76 -9.36
CA THR A 143 0.73 -8.19 -8.06
C THR A 143 1.45 -9.22 -7.19
N LYS A 144 1.03 -10.49 -7.23
CA LYS A 144 1.72 -11.59 -6.55
C LYS A 144 3.15 -11.72 -7.04
N SER A 145 3.36 -11.83 -8.35
CA SER A 145 4.70 -12.04 -8.92
C SER A 145 5.62 -10.82 -8.77
N MET A 146 5.10 -9.62 -9.02
CA MET A 146 5.88 -8.37 -8.97
C MET A 146 6.12 -7.86 -7.54
N CYS A 147 5.29 -8.23 -6.57
CA CYS A 147 5.37 -7.67 -5.22
C CYS A 147 5.49 -8.74 -4.14
N ARG A 148 4.52 -9.65 -4.01
CA ARG A 148 4.48 -10.59 -2.87
C ARG A 148 5.63 -11.58 -2.88
N GLU A 149 5.96 -12.18 -4.03
CA GLU A 149 7.06 -13.13 -4.14
C GLU A 149 8.41 -12.47 -3.83
N LEU A 150 8.62 -11.23 -4.28
CA LEU A 150 9.83 -10.47 -3.98
C LEU A 150 9.91 -10.07 -2.51
N PHE A 151 8.81 -9.61 -1.90
CA PHE A 151 8.75 -9.33 -0.46
C PHE A 151 9.03 -10.58 0.37
N HIS A 152 8.43 -11.71 0.00
CA HIS A 152 8.60 -12.98 0.69
C HIS A 152 10.04 -13.50 0.59
N ARG A 153 10.67 -13.34 -0.57
CA ARG A 153 12.06 -13.73 -0.78
C ARG A 153 13.02 -12.83 0.01
N LEU A 154 12.83 -11.51 -0.06
CA LEU A 154 13.76 -10.55 0.53
C LEU A 154 13.58 -10.39 2.03
N LYS A 155 12.36 -10.58 2.56
CA LYS A 155 11.99 -10.38 3.97
C LYS A 155 12.57 -9.10 4.57
N PRO A 156 12.19 -7.91 4.05
CA PRO A 156 12.65 -6.65 4.63
C PRO A 156 12.32 -6.58 6.11
N ASP A 157 13.29 -6.22 6.95
CA ASP A 157 13.02 -5.97 8.36
C ASP A 157 12.22 -4.67 8.56
N SER A 158 11.84 -4.35 9.80
CA SER A 158 11.03 -3.16 10.07
C SER A 158 11.71 -1.85 9.66
N VAL A 159 13.03 -1.75 9.74
CA VAL A 159 13.79 -0.54 9.35
C VAL A 159 13.90 -0.45 7.83
N GLU A 160 14.20 -1.57 7.17
CA GLU A 160 14.24 -1.67 5.72
C GLU A 160 12.86 -1.34 5.13
N PHE A 161 11.79 -1.89 5.70
CA PHE A 161 10.42 -1.60 5.31
C PHE A 161 10.04 -0.13 5.48
N THR A 162 10.32 0.49 6.65
CA THR A 162 9.99 1.92 6.83
C THR A 162 10.78 2.81 5.89
N SER A 163 12.00 2.41 5.53
CA SER A 163 12.81 3.12 4.54
C SER A 163 12.21 3.00 3.14
N LEU A 164 11.80 1.79 2.74
CA LEU A 164 11.07 1.56 1.49
C LEU A 164 9.75 2.35 1.44
N LEU A 165 9.01 2.42 2.55
CA LEU A 165 7.79 3.22 2.67
C LEU A 165 8.07 4.71 2.45
N GLY A 166 9.15 5.24 3.04
CA GLY A 166 9.56 6.63 2.82
C GLY A 166 10.03 6.91 1.39
N LEU A 167 10.77 5.98 0.78
CA LEU A 167 11.19 6.08 -0.63
C LEU A 167 10.01 5.95 -1.60
N GLY A 168 9.03 5.11 -1.28
CA GLY A 168 7.79 4.96 -2.05
C GLY A 168 6.84 6.15 -1.91
N PHE A 169 6.90 6.87 -0.79
CA PHE A 169 6.23 8.15 -0.61
C PHE A 169 6.88 9.23 -1.50
N TRP A 170 8.20 9.40 -1.38
CA TRP A 170 8.99 10.30 -2.22
C TRP A 170 9.39 9.63 -3.54
N ASN A 171 8.41 9.28 -4.38
CA ASN A 171 8.62 8.57 -5.64
C ASN A 171 8.82 9.51 -6.85
N ASN A 172 9.08 8.93 -8.02
CA ASN A 172 9.33 9.70 -9.24
C ASN A 172 8.07 10.44 -9.70
N GLY A 173 6.89 9.85 -9.50
CA GLY A 173 5.60 10.49 -9.77
C GLY A 173 5.41 11.83 -9.05
N VAL A 174 5.92 11.97 -7.82
CA VAL A 174 5.94 13.25 -7.08
C VAL A 174 6.96 14.22 -7.68
N SER A 175 8.14 13.74 -8.10
CA SER A 175 9.19 14.63 -8.64
C SER A 175 8.83 15.29 -9.96
N PHE A 176 7.90 14.72 -10.74
CA PHE A 176 7.47 15.27 -12.03
C PHE A 176 6.40 16.35 -11.92
N VAL A 177 5.93 16.68 -10.71
CA VAL A 177 4.87 17.68 -10.51
C VAL A 177 5.41 19.10 -10.73
N ASN A 178 6.49 19.49 -10.03
CA ASN A 178 7.15 20.78 -10.18
C ASN A 178 8.59 20.74 -9.60
N GLU A 179 9.35 21.82 -9.79
CA GLU A 179 10.75 21.90 -9.32
C GLU A 179 10.87 21.86 -7.78
N GLU A 180 9.93 22.46 -7.05
CA GLU A 180 9.92 22.47 -5.59
C GLU A 180 9.79 21.05 -5.02
N LEU A 181 8.81 20.29 -5.51
CA LEU A 181 8.56 18.89 -5.15
C LEU A 181 9.69 17.99 -5.63
N SER A 182 10.26 18.24 -6.81
CA SER A 182 11.44 17.52 -7.29
C SER A 182 12.63 17.67 -6.33
N ALA A 183 12.90 18.89 -5.87
CA ALA A 183 13.95 19.16 -4.91
C ALA A 183 13.65 18.51 -3.55
N ALA A 184 12.40 18.53 -3.08
CA ALA A 184 11.98 17.86 -1.85
C ALA A 184 12.17 16.34 -1.95
N VAL A 185 11.75 15.72 -3.05
CA VAL A 185 11.94 14.28 -3.32
C VAL A 185 13.42 13.92 -3.26
N GLN A 186 14.28 14.64 -3.97
CA GLN A 186 15.72 14.38 -3.99
C GLN A 186 16.34 14.47 -2.60
N ARG A 187 16.05 15.53 -1.83
CA ARG A 187 16.56 15.71 -0.47
C ARG A 187 16.13 14.58 0.46
N ASN A 188 14.84 14.26 0.49
CA ASN A 188 14.31 13.26 1.40
C ASN A 188 14.81 11.85 1.04
N ARG A 189 14.83 11.48 -0.25
CA ARG A 189 15.39 10.20 -0.70
C ARG A 189 16.87 10.07 -0.33
N ALA A 190 17.67 11.10 -0.57
CA ALA A 190 19.10 11.11 -0.23
C ALA A 190 19.32 10.94 1.29
N GLN A 191 18.50 11.61 2.10
CA GLN A 191 18.56 11.48 3.56
C GLN A 191 18.18 10.08 4.04
N ILE A 192 17.11 9.49 3.51
CA ILE A 192 16.70 8.11 3.85
C ILE A 192 17.81 7.10 3.51
N LEU A 193 18.40 7.21 2.31
CA LEU A 193 19.49 6.32 1.89
C LEU A 193 20.75 6.49 2.76
N LYS A 194 21.05 7.73 3.17
CA LYS A 194 22.16 8.02 4.09
C LYS A 194 21.92 7.41 5.47
N GLU A 195 20.71 7.48 6.00
CA GLU A 195 20.34 6.87 7.28
C GLU A 195 20.40 5.35 7.21
N MET A 196 19.89 4.74 6.12
CA MET A 196 20.03 3.30 5.87
C MET A 196 21.50 2.86 5.87
N HIS A 197 22.37 3.62 5.19
CA HIS A 197 23.81 3.35 5.19
C HIS A 197 24.39 3.36 6.62
N GLN A 198 24.01 4.34 7.44
CA GLN A 198 24.45 4.43 8.83
C GLN A 198 23.97 3.25 9.68
N VAL A 199 22.71 2.81 9.48
CA VAL A 199 22.15 1.62 10.15
C VAL A 199 22.90 0.36 9.76
N TYR A 200 23.22 0.16 8.48
CA TYR A 200 23.98 -1.02 8.07
C TYR A 200 25.41 -1.01 8.61
N LYS A 201 26.05 0.17 8.61
CA LYS A 201 27.38 0.35 9.20
C LYS A 201 27.38 0.02 10.70
N SER A 202 26.37 0.48 11.45
CA SER A 202 26.26 0.19 12.89
C SER A 202 25.99 -1.29 13.18
N ARG A 203 25.24 -1.96 12.30
CA ARG A 203 24.99 -3.42 12.33
C ARG A 203 26.17 -4.27 11.85
N ARG A 204 27.30 -3.66 11.47
CA ARG A 204 28.49 -4.33 10.92
C ARG A 204 28.19 -5.24 9.72
N LYS A 205 27.17 -4.91 8.91
CA LYS A 205 26.92 -5.61 7.65
C LYS A 205 27.98 -5.20 6.63
N ILE A 206 28.87 -6.13 6.27
CA ILE A 206 30.03 -5.87 5.40
C ILE A 206 29.57 -5.68 3.94
N ASP A 207 28.63 -6.51 3.47
CA ASP A 207 28.03 -6.38 2.13
C ASP A 207 26.58 -5.88 2.21
N TYR A 208 26.42 -4.62 2.60
CA TYR A 208 25.09 -3.98 2.61
C TYR A 208 24.72 -3.39 1.24
N ALA A 209 25.69 -3.22 0.33
CA ALA A 209 25.45 -2.66 -0.99
C ALA A 209 24.58 -3.59 -1.85
N SER A 210 24.89 -4.90 -1.86
CA SER A 210 24.05 -5.91 -2.52
C SER A 210 22.63 -5.90 -1.96
N ARG A 211 22.49 -5.88 -0.62
CA ARG A 211 21.18 -5.83 0.05
C ARG A 211 20.40 -4.56 -0.30
N LEU A 212 21.06 -3.41 -0.32
CA LEU A 212 20.41 -2.15 -0.71
C LEU A 212 19.96 -2.20 -2.18
N GLY A 213 20.78 -2.77 -3.06
CA GLY A 213 20.42 -3.01 -4.46
C GLY A 213 19.15 -3.86 -4.60
N GLU A 214 19.07 -4.98 -3.87
CA GLU A 214 17.87 -5.83 -3.86
C GLU A 214 16.60 -5.10 -3.39
N LEU A 215 16.72 -4.29 -2.33
CA LEU A 215 15.61 -3.50 -1.81
C LEU A 215 15.16 -2.42 -2.80
N LEU A 216 16.09 -1.76 -3.48
CA LEU A 216 15.76 -0.78 -4.52
C LEU A 216 15.13 -1.44 -5.74
N SER A 217 15.61 -2.62 -6.16
CA SER A 217 14.96 -3.38 -7.24
C SER A 217 13.54 -3.81 -6.87
N LEU A 218 13.28 -4.18 -5.61
CA LEU A 218 11.93 -4.42 -5.12
C LEU A 218 11.07 -3.15 -5.22
N LEU A 219 11.61 -1.99 -4.82
CA LEU A 219 10.91 -0.71 -4.89
C LEU A 219 10.53 -0.36 -6.35
N ASP A 220 11.45 -0.57 -7.30
CA ASP A 220 11.22 -0.29 -8.72
C ASP A 220 10.10 -1.19 -9.29
N ASN A 221 10.11 -2.50 -8.97
CA ASN A 221 9.04 -3.43 -9.37
C ASN A 221 7.68 -3.01 -8.80
N MET A 222 7.67 -2.49 -7.57
CA MET A 222 6.44 -1.96 -6.98
C MET A 222 5.98 -0.65 -7.62
N GLU A 223 6.88 0.26 -8.00
CA GLU A 223 6.48 1.48 -8.70
C GLU A 223 5.85 1.16 -10.07
N GLU A 224 6.41 0.17 -10.78
CA GLU A 224 5.83 -0.36 -12.02
C GLU A 224 4.45 -0.98 -11.79
N ASN A 225 4.32 -1.89 -10.81
CA ASN A 225 3.03 -2.51 -10.54
C ASN A 225 1.97 -1.49 -10.06
N ALA A 226 2.35 -0.47 -9.30
CA ALA A 226 1.44 0.61 -8.90
C ALA A 226 0.90 1.36 -10.12
N THR A 227 1.76 1.62 -11.11
CA THR A 227 1.37 2.26 -12.37
C THR A 227 0.39 1.37 -13.14
N LEU A 228 0.66 0.08 -13.24
CA LEU A 228 -0.22 -0.89 -13.91
C LEU A 228 -1.56 -1.03 -13.19
N THR A 229 -1.61 -1.02 -11.85
CA THR A 229 -2.87 -1.04 -11.10
C THR A 229 -3.73 0.19 -11.38
N ILE A 230 -3.13 1.37 -11.52
CA ILE A 230 -3.88 2.59 -11.91
C ILE A 230 -4.47 2.43 -13.33
N GLN A 231 -3.74 1.80 -14.24
CA GLN A 231 -4.23 1.50 -15.59
C GLN A 231 -5.36 0.46 -15.56
N ASP A 232 -5.27 -0.57 -14.73
CA ASP A 232 -6.35 -1.56 -14.56
C ASP A 232 -7.65 -0.89 -14.11
N VAL A 233 -7.59 0.10 -13.21
CA VAL A 233 -8.78 0.89 -12.81
C VAL A 233 -9.44 1.58 -14.00
N GLN A 234 -8.66 2.05 -14.99
CA GLN A 234 -9.22 2.60 -16.23
C GLN A 234 -9.86 1.52 -17.09
N VAL A 235 -9.29 0.31 -17.12
CA VAL A 235 -9.91 -0.84 -17.80
C VAL A 235 -11.23 -1.22 -17.12
N TYR A 236 -11.29 -1.23 -15.79
CA TYR A 236 -12.51 -1.52 -15.04
C TYR A 236 -13.62 -0.48 -15.30
N ARG A 237 -13.26 0.79 -15.53
CA ARG A 237 -14.20 1.81 -16.00
C ARG A 237 -14.83 1.45 -17.35
N LEU A 238 -14.07 0.88 -18.28
CA LEU A 238 -14.60 0.42 -19.58
C LEU A 238 -15.61 -0.73 -19.43
N TYR A 239 -15.51 -1.52 -18.36
CA TYR A 239 -16.49 -2.57 -18.03
C TYR A 239 -17.71 -2.05 -17.26
N ASN A 240 -17.88 -0.72 -17.16
CA ASN A 240 -18.95 -0.07 -16.39
C ASN A 240 -18.94 -0.41 -14.88
N VAL A 241 -17.79 -0.81 -14.34
CA VAL A 241 -17.64 -1.11 -12.91
C VAL A 241 -17.58 0.18 -12.08
N TYR A 242 -17.07 1.27 -12.66
CA TYR A 242 -16.94 2.58 -12.02
C TYR A 242 -17.56 3.66 -12.91
N ASN A 243 -18.88 3.62 -13.09
CA ASN A 243 -19.64 4.67 -13.78
C ASN A 243 -20.11 5.73 -12.78
N GLU A 244 -19.18 6.58 -12.33
CA GLU A 244 -19.47 7.89 -11.73
C GLU A 244 -18.63 8.96 -12.43
#